data_AF-A0A935VR07-F1
#
_entry.id   AF-A0A935VR07-F1
#
_cell.length_a   1.000
_cell.length_b   1.000
_cell.length_c   1.000
_cell.angle_alpha   90.00
_cell.angle_beta   90.00
_cell.angle_gamma   90.00
#
_symmetry.space_group_name_H-M   'P 1'
#
loop_
_entity.id
_entity.type
_entity.pdbx_description
1 polymer ?
#
loop_
_entity_poly.entity_id
_entity_poly.type
_entity_poly.pdbx_seq_one_letter_code
_entity_poly.pdbx_strand_id
1 'polypeptide(L)'
;MQIQKIIDSNNNTLGVFIPLKEWEEIKRLLPKTKPVDTKGEPEKLEAALSEFSFFQLSESSNSVLADLSAYYSRLIAQESEKPTPDQSKIDAWRKETDNLNALKRDHKTFETEDSMKDIIRTYSPLLKKAS
;
A
#
# COMPACT_ATOMS: atom_id res chain seq x y z
N MET A 1 17.46 -2.96 25.14
CA MET A 1 16.26 -2.74 24.32
C MET A 1 15.04 -2.88 25.20
N GLN A 2 14.37 -1.78 25.55
CA GLN A 2 13.22 -1.81 26.46
C GLN A 2 11.95 -1.56 25.65
N ILE A 3 11.44 -2.64 25.08
CA ILE A 3 10.21 -2.65 24.28
C ILE A 3 9.02 -2.55 25.24
N GLN A 4 8.27 -1.45 25.19
CA GLN A 4 7.04 -1.31 25.98
C GLN A 4 5.84 -1.76 25.16
N LYS A 5 5.15 -2.79 25.64
CA LYS A 5 3.90 -3.26 25.03
C LYS A 5 2.74 -2.42 25.56
N ILE A 6 1.98 -1.84 24.65
CA ILE A 6 0.68 -1.24 24.96
C ILE A 6 -0.33 -2.37 24.92
N ILE A 7 -0.95 -2.67 26.05
CA ILE A 7 -1.95 -3.73 26.19
C ILE A 7 -3.32 -3.12 26.50
N ASP A 8 -4.39 -3.73 25.99
CA ASP A 8 -5.76 -3.34 26.31
C ASP A 8 -6.19 -3.88 27.69
N SER A 9 -7.41 -3.52 28.12
CA SER A 9 -8.01 -3.98 29.37
C SER A 9 -8.26 -5.50 29.43
N ASN A 10 -8.18 -6.19 28.29
CA ASN A 10 -8.30 -7.64 28.16
C ASN A 10 -6.93 -8.33 27.99
N ASN A 11 -5.84 -7.60 28.24
CA ASN A 11 -4.46 -8.08 28.14
C ASN A 11 -4.00 -8.42 26.70
N ASN A 12 -4.71 -7.94 25.67
CA ASN A 12 -4.30 -8.06 24.27
C ASN A 12 -3.29 -6.96 23.92
N THR A 13 -2.28 -7.29 23.10
CA THR A 13 -1.30 -6.29 22.66
C THR A 13 -1.90 -5.40 21.58
N LEU A 14 -2.11 -4.11 21.90
CA LEU A 14 -2.61 -3.08 20.98
C LEU A 14 -1.50 -2.45 20.14
N GLY A 15 -0.27 -2.46 20.64
CA GLY A 15 0.86 -1.85 19.96
C GLY A 15 2.13 -1.93 20.79
N VAL A 16 3.22 -1.46 20.20
CA VAL A 16 4.53 -1.52 20.83
C VAL A 16 5.19 -0.15 20.69
N PHE A 17 5.57 0.45 21.82
CA PHE A 17 6.33 1.68 21.82
C PHE A 17 7.82 1.36 21.69
N ILE A 18 8.41 1.82 20.59
CA ILE A 18 9.85 1.70 20.30
C ILE A 18 10.44 3.11 20.30
N PRO A 19 11.48 3.40 21.09
CA PRO A 19 12.17 4.69 21.05
C PRO A 19 12.64 5.06 19.65
N LEU A 20 12.50 6.33 19.26
CA LEU A 20 12.76 6.82 17.89
C LEU A 20 14.15 6.41 17.34
N LYS A 21 15.20 6.45 18.19
CA LYS A 21 16.55 6.02 17.80
C LYS A 21 16.62 4.53 17.43
N GLU A 22 15.89 3.68 18.14
CA GLU A 22 15.82 2.24 17.88
C GLU A 22 14.97 1.96 16.63
N TRP A 23 13.94 2.78 16.36
CA TRP A 23 13.12 2.70 15.14
C TRP A 23 13.92 3.03 13.87
N GLU A 24 14.83 4.00 13.92
CA GLU A 24 15.72 4.33 12.79
C GLU A 24 16.71 3.19 12.49
N GLU A 25 17.19 2.51 13.53
CA GLU A 25 18.07 1.36 13.41
C GLU A 25 17.33 0.14 12.84
N ILE A 26 16.10 -0.12 13.31
CA ILE A 26 15.20 -1.12 12.72
C ILE A 26 14.92 -0.81 11.25
N LYS A 27 14.59 0.43 10.88
CA LYS A 27 14.40 0.85 9.47
C LYS A 27 15.64 0.62 8.59
N ARG A 28 16.83 0.68 9.18
CA ARG A 28 18.10 0.45 8.49
C ARG A 28 18.39 -1.05 8.28
N LEU A 29 17.93 -1.88 9.23
CA LEU A 29 18.11 -3.32 9.26
C LEU A 29 16.99 -4.07 8.52
N LEU A 30 15.79 -3.48 8.41
CA LEU A 30 14.75 -3.98 7.53
C LEU A 30 15.33 -4.00 6.11
N PRO A 31 15.26 -5.14 5.40
CA PRO A 31 15.66 -5.17 4.01
C PRO A 31 14.83 -4.10 3.33
N LYS A 32 15.49 -3.08 2.77
CA LYS A 32 14.84 -2.14 1.87
C LYS A 32 14.22 -3.01 0.78
N THR A 33 12.94 -3.29 0.89
CA THR A 33 12.14 -3.94 -0.14
C THR A 33 12.20 -2.96 -1.30
N LYS A 34 13.22 -3.15 -2.16
CA LYS A 34 13.24 -2.49 -3.44
C LYS A 34 11.93 -2.93 -4.09
N PRO A 35 11.05 -2.00 -4.50
CA PRO A 35 9.89 -2.39 -5.29
C PRO A 35 10.40 -3.27 -6.42
N VAL A 36 9.85 -4.47 -6.55
CA VAL A 36 10.28 -5.42 -7.58
C VAL A 36 9.97 -4.76 -8.91
N ASP A 37 11.01 -4.41 -9.66
CA ASP A 37 10.93 -3.90 -11.03
C ASP A 37 10.42 -5.02 -11.93
N THR A 38 9.10 -5.22 -11.91
CA THR A 38 8.40 -6.24 -12.68
C THR A 38 8.19 -5.73 -14.09
N LYS A 39 9.26 -5.57 -14.88
CA LYS A 39 9.12 -5.31 -16.32
C LYS A 39 8.34 -6.44 -16.97
N GLY A 40 7.05 -6.21 -17.25
CA GLY A 40 6.26 -6.93 -18.25
C GLY A 40 6.03 -8.44 -18.10
N GLU A 41 6.46 -9.12 -17.03
CA GLU A 41 6.42 -10.58 -16.96
C GLU A 41 5.53 -11.07 -15.80
N PRO A 42 4.27 -11.48 -16.07
CA PRO A 42 3.35 -12.01 -15.07
C PRO A 42 3.93 -13.21 -14.30
N GLU A 43 4.71 -14.04 -14.99
CA GLU A 43 5.38 -15.21 -14.42
C GLU A 43 6.44 -14.85 -13.37
N LYS A 44 7.15 -13.71 -13.54
CA LYS A 44 8.10 -13.19 -12.55
C LYS A 44 7.40 -12.58 -11.33
N LEU A 45 6.23 -11.98 -11.52
CA LEU A 45 5.42 -11.47 -10.41
C LEU A 45 4.92 -12.62 -9.55
N GLU A 46 4.44 -13.70 -10.16
CA GLU A 46 3.90 -14.85 -9.43
C GLU A 46 4.99 -15.60 -8.65
N ALA A 47 6.16 -15.78 -9.26
CA ALA A 47 7.32 -16.32 -8.57
C ALA A 47 7.75 -15.44 -7.37
N ALA A 48 7.81 -14.11 -7.56
CA ALA A 48 8.15 -13.19 -6.46
C ALA A 48 7.12 -13.21 -5.33
N LEU A 49 5.82 -13.23 -5.64
CA LEU A 49 4.75 -13.30 -4.65
C LEU A 49 4.77 -14.60 -3.84
N SER A 50 5.27 -15.69 -4.41
CA SER A 50 5.43 -16.97 -3.70
C SER A 50 6.55 -16.96 -2.65
N GLU A 51 7.51 -16.04 -2.78
CA GLU A 51 8.63 -15.88 -1.83
C GLU A 51 8.34 -14.82 -0.75
N PHE A 52 7.26 -14.05 -0.89
CA PHE A 52 6.94 -13.00 0.07
C PHE A 52 6.33 -13.59 1.33
N SER A 53 6.88 -13.21 2.49
CA SER A 53 6.23 -13.43 3.78
C SER A 53 4.93 -12.62 3.89
N PHE A 54 4.03 -13.04 4.77
CA PHE A 54 2.77 -12.33 5.07
C PHE A 54 2.99 -10.82 5.34
N PHE A 55 4.03 -10.48 6.10
CA PHE A 55 4.39 -9.08 6.37
C PHE A 55 4.74 -8.32 5.08
N GLN A 56 5.57 -8.92 4.20
CA GLN A 56 5.93 -8.30 2.91
C GLN A 56 4.73 -8.17 1.98
N LEU A 57 3.80 -9.14 1.99
CA LEU A 57 2.54 -9.06 1.25
C LEU A 57 1.66 -7.91 1.77
N SER A 58 1.57 -7.73 3.09
CA SER A 58 0.81 -6.65 3.71
C SER A 58 1.39 -5.28 3.39
N GLU A 59 2.70 -5.10 3.56
CA GLU A 59 3.36 -3.84 3.20
C GLU A 59 3.22 -3.53 1.70
N SER A 60 3.45 -4.53 0.84
CA SER A 60 3.40 -4.33 -0.62
C SER A 60 1.99 -4.01 -1.11
N SER A 61 0.98 -4.76 -0.67
CA SER A 61 -0.42 -4.49 -1.03
C SER A 61 -0.89 -3.13 -0.54
N ASN A 62 -0.54 -2.75 0.69
CA ASN A 62 -0.87 -1.43 1.22
C ASN A 62 -0.14 -0.29 0.48
N SER A 63 1.14 -0.47 0.13
CA SER A 63 1.91 0.50 -0.65
C SER A 63 1.28 0.71 -2.03
N VAL A 64 0.92 -0.37 -2.73
CA VAL A 64 0.29 -0.30 -4.05
C VAL A 64 -1.01 0.51 -4.01
N LEU A 65 -1.87 0.25 -3.02
CA LEU A 65 -3.13 0.99 -2.87
C LEU A 65 -2.86 2.47 -2.50
N ALA A 66 -1.87 2.74 -1.66
CA ALA A 66 -1.51 4.11 -1.26
C ALA A 66 -0.96 4.93 -2.42
N ASP A 67 -0.03 4.35 -3.20
CA ASP A 67 0.59 5.02 -4.34
C ASP A 67 -0.44 5.33 -5.43
N LEU A 68 -1.38 4.41 -5.67
CA LEU A 68 -2.41 4.60 -6.69
C LEU A 68 -3.43 5.66 -6.28
N SER A 69 -3.81 5.69 -4.98
CA SER A 69 -4.63 6.77 -4.42
C SER A 69 -3.93 8.13 -4.51
N ALA A 70 -2.62 8.19 -4.25
CA ALA A 70 -1.84 9.41 -4.38
C ALA A 70 -1.74 9.86 -5.85
N TYR A 71 -1.59 8.92 -6.79
CA TYR A 71 -1.61 9.22 -8.23
C TYR A 71 -2.91 9.88 -8.67
N TYR A 72 -4.06 9.28 -8.35
CA TYR A 72 -5.36 9.88 -8.70
C TYR A 72 -5.57 11.25 -8.03
N SER A 73 -5.12 11.41 -6.79
CA SER A 73 -5.16 12.72 -6.11
C SER A 73 -4.35 13.79 -6.85
N ARG A 74 -3.19 13.44 -7.41
CA ARG A 74 -2.39 14.35 -8.25
C ARG A 74 -3.10 14.71 -9.55
N LEU A 75 -3.72 13.73 -10.23
CA LEU A 75 -4.50 13.99 -11.44
C LEU A 75 -5.68 14.94 -11.16
N ILE A 76 -6.40 14.73 -10.06
CA ILE A 76 -7.47 15.62 -9.60
C ILE A 76 -6.96 17.04 -9.43
N ALA A 77 -5.83 17.22 -8.73
CA ALA A 77 -5.24 18.54 -8.52
C ALA A 77 -4.87 19.21 -9.85
N GLN A 78 -4.17 18.49 -10.73
CA GLN A 78 -3.74 18.98 -12.05
C GLN A 78 -4.91 19.40 -12.95
N GLU A 79 -6.02 18.65 -12.94
CA GLU A 79 -7.20 18.98 -13.73
C GLU A 79 -7.98 20.16 -13.13
N SER A 80 -8.04 20.23 -11.80
CA SER A 80 -8.72 21.32 -11.08
C SER A 80 -8.04 22.67 -11.27
N GLU A 81 -6.73 22.68 -11.53
CA GLU A 81 -5.94 23.89 -11.80
C GLU A 81 -6.10 24.43 -13.22
N LYS A 82 -6.77 23.70 -14.13
CA LYS A 82 -6.97 24.16 -15.51
C LYS A 82 -7.95 25.34 -15.58
N PRO A 83 -7.84 26.22 -16.60
CA PRO A 83 -8.80 27.30 -16.81
C PRO A 83 -10.24 26.81 -17.02
N THR A 84 -10.41 25.60 -17.56
CA THR A 84 -11.70 24.91 -17.72
C THR A 84 -11.53 23.46 -17.26
N PRO A 85 -11.73 23.17 -15.96
CA PRO A 85 -11.60 21.82 -15.42
C PRO A 85 -12.63 20.85 -16.01
N ASP A 86 -12.19 19.65 -16.37
CA ASP A 86 -13.09 18.56 -16.75
C ASP A 86 -13.63 17.86 -15.50
N GLN A 87 -14.82 18.28 -15.06
CA GLN A 87 -15.45 17.74 -13.86
C GLN A 87 -15.73 16.23 -13.97
N SER A 88 -15.99 15.71 -15.17
CA SER A 88 -16.26 14.28 -15.35
C SER A 88 -15.02 13.43 -15.06
N LYS A 89 -13.82 13.90 -15.45
CA LYS A 89 -12.56 13.23 -15.10
C LYS A 89 -12.26 13.30 -13.61
N ILE A 90 -12.47 14.47 -13.00
CA ILE A 90 -12.28 14.66 -11.57
C ILE A 90 -13.16 13.71 -10.77
N ASP A 91 -14.44 13.60 -11.12
CA ASP A 91 -15.38 12.71 -10.44
C ASP A 91 -15.01 11.24 -10.62
N ALA A 92 -14.55 10.85 -11.82
CA ALA A 92 -14.07 9.50 -12.07
C ALA A 92 -12.85 9.15 -11.19
N TRP A 93 -11.84 10.03 -11.11
CA TRP A 93 -10.66 9.79 -10.27
C TRP A 93 -10.97 9.84 -8.77
N ARG A 94 -11.94 10.66 -8.34
CA ARG A 94 -12.41 10.66 -6.95
C ARG A 94 -13.04 9.32 -6.59
N LYS A 95 -13.90 8.79 -7.46
CA LYS A 95 -14.49 7.46 -7.28
C LYS A 95 -13.43 6.37 -7.16
N GLU A 96 -12.40 6.40 -8.00
CA GLU A 96 -11.28 5.44 -7.89
C GLU A 96 -10.52 5.60 -6.57
N THR A 97 -10.26 6.84 -6.15
CA THR A 97 -9.59 7.13 -4.87
C THR A 97 -10.40 6.59 -3.68
N ASP A 98 -11.73 6.77 -3.70
CA ASP A 98 -12.63 6.29 -2.66
C ASP A 98 -12.66 4.76 -2.62
N ASN A 99 -12.70 4.09 -3.78
CA ASN A 99 -12.63 2.63 -3.87
C ASN A 99 -11.33 2.09 -3.26
N LEU A 100 -10.17 2.69 -3.59
CA LEU A 100 -8.87 2.29 -3.06
C LEU A 100 -8.79 2.51 -1.54
N ASN A 101 -9.33 3.63 -1.05
CA ASN A 101 -9.38 3.92 0.38
C ASN A 101 -10.33 2.97 1.13
N ALA A 102 -11.42 2.54 0.50
CA ALA A 102 -12.32 1.53 1.06
C ALA A 102 -11.58 0.19 1.22
N LEU A 103 -10.84 -0.26 0.19
CA LEU A 103 -10.03 -1.48 0.26
C LEU A 103 -8.98 -1.40 1.38
N LYS A 104 -8.27 -0.27 1.52
CA LYS A 104 -7.28 -0.07 2.58
C LYS A 104 -7.87 -0.13 4.00
N ARG A 105 -9.14 0.24 4.16
CA ARG A 105 -9.84 0.27 5.45
C ARG A 105 -10.54 -1.04 5.77
N ASP A 106 -10.79 -1.88 4.79
CA ASP A 106 -11.40 -3.20 5.00
C ASP A 106 -10.36 -4.18 5.53
N HIS A 107 -10.58 -4.67 6.76
CA HIS A 107 -9.71 -5.65 7.40
C HIS A 107 -9.58 -6.96 6.58
N LYS A 108 -10.63 -7.34 5.84
CA LYS A 108 -10.62 -8.58 5.03
C LYS A 108 -9.62 -8.53 3.88
N THR A 109 -9.30 -7.33 3.41
CA THR A 109 -8.31 -7.06 2.37
C THR A 109 -6.92 -7.59 2.75
N PHE A 110 -6.58 -7.57 4.04
CA PHE A 110 -5.26 -7.96 4.56
C PHE A 110 -5.31 -9.19 5.45
N GLU A 111 -6.43 -9.91 5.46
CA GLU A 111 -6.64 -11.09 6.33
C GLU A 111 -5.95 -12.35 5.78
N THR A 112 -5.85 -12.47 4.45
CA THR A 112 -5.28 -13.65 3.79
C THR A 112 -4.18 -13.26 2.81
N GLU A 113 -3.22 -14.17 2.59
CA GLU A 113 -2.19 -13.98 1.57
C GLU A 113 -2.77 -13.84 0.17
N ASP A 114 -3.81 -14.61 -0.14
CA ASP A 114 -4.46 -14.60 -1.45
C ASP A 114 -5.12 -13.24 -1.72
N SER A 115 -5.83 -12.68 -0.74
CA SER A 115 -6.38 -11.31 -0.83
C SER A 115 -5.28 -10.29 -1.13
N MET A 116 -4.15 -10.36 -0.42
CA MET A 116 -3.03 -9.43 -0.61
C MET A 116 -2.34 -9.61 -1.97
N LYS A 117 -2.16 -10.86 -2.42
CA LYS A 117 -1.64 -11.18 -3.75
C LYS A 117 -2.55 -10.65 -4.84
N ASP A 118 -3.87 -10.79 -4.70
CA ASP A 118 -4.85 -10.29 -5.66
C ASP A 118 -4.84 -8.77 -5.79
N ILE A 119 -4.66 -8.04 -4.69
CA ILE A 119 -4.46 -6.59 -4.74
C ILE A 119 -3.20 -6.25 -5.55
N ILE A 120 -2.08 -6.90 -5.24
CA ILE A 120 -0.81 -6.62 -5.92
C ILE A 120 -0.94 -6.94 -7.41
N ARG A 121 -1.56 -8.07 -7.79
CA ARG A 121 -1.81 -8.44 -9.19
C ARG A 121 -2.71 -7.42 -9.91
N THR A 122 -3.78 -6.98 -9.25
CA THR A 122 -4.80 -6.12 -9.86
C THR A 122 -4.29 -4.69 -10.04
N TYR A 123 -3.64 -4.12 -9.01
CA TYR A 123 -3.37 -2.68 -8.95
C TYR A 123 -1.92 -2.31 -9.30
N SER A 124 -0.93 -3.19 -9.11
CA SER A 124 0.47 -2.87 -9.47
C SER A 124 0.68 -2.56 -10.97
N PRO A 125 -0.01 -3.23 -11.92
CA PRO A 125 0.10 -2.87 -13.33
C PRO A 125 -0.42 -1.46 -13.65
N LEU A 126 -1.37 -0.95 -12.87
CA LEU A 126 -1.95 0.39 -13.06
C LEU A 126 -0.96 1.48 -12.66
N LEU A 127 -0.17 1.25 -11.61
CA LEU A 127 0.92 2.15 -11.19
C LEU A 127 1.96 2.35 -12.29
N LYS A 128 2.27 1.31 -13.08
CA LYS A 128 3.24 1.42 -14.19
C LYS A 128 2.75 2.28 -15.34
N LYS A 129 1.43 2.35 -15.57
CA LYS A 129 0.85 3.25 -16.58
C LYS A 129 0.78 4.70 -16.11
N ALA A 130 0.87 4.89 -14.79
CA ALA A 130 0.76 6.16 -14.09
C ALA A 130 2.13 6.84 -13.84
N SER A 131 3.22 6.08 -13.96
CA SER A 131 4.62 6.51 -13.80
C SER A 131 5.22 6.96 -15.13
#